data_AF-A0A7C5J6K1-F1
#
_entry.id   AF-A0A7C5J6K1-F1
#
_cell.length_a   1.000
_cell.length_b   1.000
_cell.length_c   1.000
_cell.angle_alpha   90.00
_cell.angle_beta   90.00
_cell.angle_gamma   90.00
#
_symmetry.space_group_name_H-M   'P 1'
#
loop_
_entity.id
_entity.type
_entity.pdbx_description
1 polymer ?
#
loop_
_entity_poly.entity_id
_entity_poly.type
_entity_poly.pdbx_seq_one_letter_code
_entity_poly.pdbx_strand_id
1 'polypeptide(L)'
;MTTRRIALACWFGLVTACSAGGGSPGDGGLSGPDAAGSDAGMMMTPECTSGGDECGSGFVCAAVAGVPQCVPDPNPRPPGDGTDCGDCPAPGECRDAVCVQPSPSGAFCEFDPECGEGLLCIAGRCTPDPRVPTPCTDDGDCYAGLTCGPGSTCVCAFSTDCPAGLICEEGACVPPPGSGTPCVADAECPMGEVCDRGSCRDGTLCDIAHPDFSGTWSMQSVLRIREALPDWLDDFLMTMEGPLRFLAGDAACFDFGLPGWVETELCDLVRPLIERYVPAWARPLFRAIADLNNVLNEWHIDETMTLTAGTVTDAYRGEHTWDRLTIFYRGMPLMGTPDTIRDWRFSPSPFNASAVCGAFYIDRHDVNVSIGAIIAWAVDVLVYAVTEGEHDSLGSALAAASSGFCRALGDFADEQVDYAGVGDRVFSICTSTIQSQIDRALRALIDARIGTSPITLRGEAPVTGPSSLRPGTWDGTLLGSGFSGDWSAMR
;
A
#
# COMPACT_ATOMS: atom_id res chain seq x y z
N MET A 1 -10.93 49.65 -39.68
CA MET A 1 -9.67 50.41 -39.79
C MET A 1 -9.27 50.91 -38.41
N THR A 2 -8.43 50.17 -37.69
CA THR A 2 -7.49 50.69 -36.67
C THR A 2 -6.50 49.59 -36.35
N THR A 3 -5.35 49.66 -37.01
CA THR A 3 -4.22 48.72 -36.89
C THR A 3 -3.39 49.09 -35.66
N ARG A 4 -3.14 48.16 -34.75
CA ARG A 4 -2.04 48.27 -33.76
C ARG A 4 -1.21 46.99 -33.74
N ARG A 5 0.03 47.12 -34.22
CA ARG A 5 1.13 46.16 -34.13
C ARG A 5 1.83 46.30 -32.77
N ILE A 6 2.14 45.22 -32.06
CA ILE A 6 3.23 45.16 -31.05
C ILE A 6 3.92 43.79 -31.13
N ALA A 7 5.24 43.81 -30.94
CA ALA A 7 6.23 42.79 -31.29
C ALA A 7 6.72 41.92 -30.11
N LEU A 8 7.27 40.75 -30.45
CA LEU A 8 8.06 39.80 -29.64
C LEU A 8 9.39 40.37 -29.09
N ALA A 9 9.85 39.85 -27.94
CA ALA A 9 11.25 39.50 -27.63
C ALA A 9 11.33 38.70 -26.29
N CYS A 10 11.68 37.41 -26.31
CA CYS A 10 13.00 36.82 -25.96
C CYS A 10 13.52 37.06 -24.52
N TRP A 11 13.65 35.98 -23.74
CA TRP A 11 14.68 35.86 -22.69
C TRP A 11 15.12 34.40 -22.49
N PHE A 12 16.44 34.17 -22.48
CA PHE A 12 17.13 32.88 -22.37
C PHE A 12 18.39 33.07 -21.49
N GLY A 13 18.75 32.05 -20.70
CA GLY A 13 20.08 31.84 -20.06
C GLY A 13 20.21 32.44 -18.65
N LEU A 14 20.91 31.88 -17.65
CA LEU A 14 21.98 30.86 -17.50
C LEU A 14 21.88 30.34 -16.02
N VAL A 15 22.53 29.25 -15.55
CA VAL A 15 23.91 29.20 -15.02
C VAL A 15 24.30 27.76 -14.62
N THR A 16 25.55 27.40 -14.92
CA THR A 16 26.37 26.23 -14.54
C THR A 16 27.25 26.44 -13.28
N ALA A 17 27.64 25.36 -12.56
CA ALA A 17 28.98 25.05 -11.96
C ALA A 17 28.85 24.16 -10.69
N CYS A 18 29.37 22.92 -10.62
CA CYS A 18 30.73 22.41 -10.31
C CYS A 18 31.12 22.34 -8.80
N SER A 19 31.52 21.13 -8.33
CA SER A 19 32.84 20.81 -7.70
C SER A 19 32.87 19.98 -6.39
N ALA A 20 33.39 18.73 -6.51
CA ALA A 20 34.52 18.05 -5.82
C ALA A 20 34.66 17.82 -4.28
N GLY A 21 35.13 16.60 -3.96
CA GLY A 21 36.02 16.20 -2.83
C GLY A 21 35.29 15.51 -1.67
N GLY A 22 35.64 14.34 -1.10
CA GLY A 22 36.85 13.52 -1.10
C GLY A 22 37.16 13.10 0.36
N GLY A 23 37.31 11.81 0.68
CA GLY A 23 37.88 11.35 1.96
C GLY A 23 37.34 10.04 2.54
N SER A 24 38.23 9.07 2.71
CA SER A 24 38.21 7.87 3.59
C SER A 24 39.56 7.92 4.37
N PRO A 25 39.94 7.09 5.39
CA PRO A 25 39.41 5.77 5.84
C PRO A 25 39.45 5.51 7.37
N GLY A 26 39.18 4.27 7.84
CA GLY A 26 39.55 3.81 9.19
C GLY A 26 39.10 2.38 9.58
N ASP A 27 40.07 1.54 9.98
CA ASP A 27 40.00 0.11 10.37
C ASP A 27 39.75 -0.17 11.87
N GLY A 28 39.39 -1.44 12.18
CA GLY A 28 39.61 -2.16 13.47
C GLY A 28 38.33 -2.85 14.00
N GLY A 29 38.25 -4.09 14.51
CA GLY A 29 39.18 -5.17 14.87
C GLY A 29 38.74 -5.85 16.19
N LEU A 30 38.84 -7.20 16.30
CA LEU A 30 38.86 -8.08 17.53
C LEU A 30 37.49 -8.44 18.17
N SER A 31 37.18 -9.59 18.81
CA SER A 31 37.76 -10.93 19.11
C SER A 31 36.68 -11.80 19.83
N GLY A 32 36.75 -13.15 19.79
CA GLY A 32 35.95 -14.12 20.60
C GLY A 32 36.40 -14.24 22.08
N PRO A 33 36.02 -15.26 22.92
CA PRO A 33 35.97 -16.72 22.62
C PRO A 33 34.95 -17.61 23.42
N ASP A 34 35.19 -18.94 23.38
CA ASP A 34 34.42 -20.17 23.76
C ASP A 34 34.26 -20.56 25.26
N ALA A 35 33.33 -21.51 25.59
CA ALA A 35 33.62 -22.92 26.07
C ALA A 35 32.61 -23.61 27.06
N ALA A 36 32.36 -24.92 26.82
CA ALA A 36 32.12 -26.11 27.71
C ALA A 36 30.94 -26.15 28.74
N GLY A 37 30.28 -27.25 29.15
CA GLY A 37 30.44 -28.72 29.06
C GLY A 37 30.16 -29.36 30.46
N SER A 38 29.30 -30.40 30.61
CA SER A 38 29.03 -31.07 31.91
C SER A 38 28.74 -32.58 31.80
N ASP A 39 29.10 -33.34 32.86
CA ASP A 39 29.12 -34.81 32.97
C ASP A 39 28.49 -35.25 34.31
N ALA A 40 27.79 -36.40 34.36
CA ALA A 40 26.91 -36.84 35.46
C ALA A 40 27.34 -38.16 36.14
N GLY A 41 27.02 -38.35 37.43
CA GLY A 41 27.24 -39.58 38.21
C GLY A 41 26.00 -40.05 39.01
N MET A 42 25.79 -41.37 39.10
CA MET A 42 24.57 -42.05 39.62
C MET A 42 24.51 -42.22 41.16
N MET A 43 23.31 -42.16 41.74
CA MET A 43 22.96 -42.51 43.15
C MET A 43 21.86 -43.59 43.21
N MET A 44 21.83 -44.39 44.29
CA MET A 44 20.90 -45.51 44.55
C MET A 44 19.45 -45.08 44.89
N THR A 45 18.46 -45.92 44.57
CA THR A 45 17.01 -45.65 44.71
C THR A 45 16.44 -45.94 46.12
N PRO A 46 15.51 -45.10 46.65
CA PRO A 46 14.86 -45.26 47.96
C PRO A 46 13.63 -46.21 47.98
N GLU A 47 13.34 -46.82 49.14
CA GLU A 47 12.13 -47.60 49.45
C GLU A 47 10.93 -46.68 49.79
N CYS A 48 9.69 -47.08 49.48
CA CYS A 48 8.46 -46.27 49.67
C CYS A 48 7.43 -46.95 50.58
N THR A 49 6.57 -46.19 51.25
CA THR A 49 5.45 -46.71 52.05
C THR A 49 4.11 -46.47 51.34
N SER A 50 3.05 -47.16 51.76
CA SER A 50 1.80 -47.39 51.01
C SER A 50 0.86 -46.17 50.85
N GLY A 51 1.39 -44.94 50.79
CA GLY A 51 0.70 -43.72 50.37
C GLY A 51 1.51 -43.06 49.26
N GLY A 52 0.92 -42.89 48.08
CA GLY A 52 1.60 -42.67 46.79
C GLY A 52 2.47 -41.40 46.63
N ASP A 53 2.73 -40.63 47.69
CA ASP A 53 3.37 -39.31 47.59
C ASP A 53 4.87 -39.31 47.94
N GLU A 54 5.46 -40.46 48.27
CA GLU A 54 6.88 -40.57 48.68
C GLU A 54 7.86 -40.82 47.53
N CYS A 55 7.37 -41.23 46.36
CA CYS A 55 8.21 -41.42 45.17
C CYS A 55 8.30 -40.11 44.38
N GLY A 56 9.51 -39.72 43.97
CA GLY A 56 9.73 -38.56 43.10
C GLY A 56 9.02 -38.70 41.75
N SER A 57 8.87 -37.59 41.03
CA SER A 57 8.18 -37.55 39.73
C SER A 57 8.69 -38.63 38.75
N GLY A 58 7.75 -39.33 38.09
CA GLY A 58 8.05 -40.43 37.16
C GLY A 58 8.17 -41.83 37.79
N PHE A 59 7.99 -41.96 39.11
CA PHE A 59 8.03 -43.24 39.82
C PHE A 59 6.76 -43.46 40.64
N VAL A 60 6.27 -44.71 40.68
CA VAL A 60 5.12 -45.14 41.49
C VAL A 60 5.58 -46.16 42.52
N CYS A 61 4.97 -46.15 43.71
CA CYS A 61 5.26 -47.16 44.72
C CYS A 61 4.60 -48.49 44.34
N ALA A 62 5.41 -49.50 44.01
CA ALA A 62 4.92 -50.83 43.65
C ALA A 62 5.66 -51.93 44.41
N ALA A 63 4.96 -53.04 44.68
CA ALA A 63 5.56 -54.19 45.34
C ALA A 63 6.39 -55.02 44.34
N VAL A 64 7.72 -54.89 44.41
CA VAL A 64 8.66 -55.71 43.66
C VAL A 64 9.10 -56.86 44.56
N ALA A 65 8.72 -58.09 44.22
CA ALA A 65 8.98 -59.29 45.02
C ALA A 65 8.48 -59.18 46.48
N GLY A 66 7.40 -58.44 46.72
CA GLY A 66 6.80 -58.25 48.05
C GLY A 66 7.38 -57.11 48.88
N VAL A 67 8.35 -56.36 48.35
CA VAL A 67 8.91 -55.16 49.00
C VAL A 67 8.44 -53.92 48.24
N PRO A 68 7.87 -52.90 48.90
CA PRO A 68 7.45 -51.66 48.24
C PRO A 68 8.68 -50.85 47.83
N GLN A 69 8.82 -50.62 46.53
CA GLN A 69 9.91 -49.85 45.93
C GLN A 69 9.34 -48.84 44.95
N CYS A 70 10.00 -47.68 44.82
CA CYS A 70 9.70 -46.74 43.74
C CYS A 70 10.16 -47.37 42.43
N VAL A 71 9.21 -47.78 41.60
CA VAL A 71 9.46 -48.29 40.25
C VAL A 71 9.08 -47.22 39.22
N PRO A 72 9.72 -47.17 38.05
CA PRO A 72 9.28 -46.30 36.97
C PRO A 72 7.79 -46.53 36.68
N ASP A 73 7.04 -45.44 36.54
CA ASP A 73 5.61 -45.53 36.21
C ASP A 73 5.42 -46.36 34.93
N PRO A 74 4.67 -47.48 34.95
CA PRO A 74 4.42 -48.29 33.76
C PRO A 74 3.54 -47.58 32.71
N ASN A 75 2.88 -46.48 33.09
CA ASN A 75 2.24 -45.54 32.18
C ASN A 75 2.85 -44.14 32.42
N PRO A 76 4.12 -43.92 32.04
CA PRO A 76 4.70 -42.59 32.17
C PRO A 76 3.92 -41.66 31.24
N ARG A 77 3.27 -40.65 31.80
CA ARG A 77 2.59 -39.65 30.98
C ARG A 77 3.64 -38.99 30.08
N PRO A 78 3.38 -38.84 28.77
CA PRO A 78 4.31 -38.15 27.89
C PRO A 78 4.58 -36.75 28.47
N PRO A 79 5.84 -36.28 28.50
CA PRO A 79 6.09 -34.87 28.77
C PRO A 79 5.34 -34.03 27.72
N GLY A 80 4.35 -33.25 28.15
CA GLY A 80 3.62 -32.32 27.29
C GLY A 80 2.30 -32.83 26.68
N ASP A 81 1.53 -33.72 27.33
CA ASP A 81 0.20 -34.12 26.83
C ASP A 81 -0.96 -33.15 27.17
N GLY A 82 -0.66 -31.98 27.76
CA GLY A 82 -1.62 -30.89 27.88
C GLY A 82 -2.89 -31.24 28.65
N THR A 83 -2.79 -32.04 29.71
CA THR A 83 -3.96 -32.33 30.58
C THR A 83 -3.81 -31.87 32.03
N ASP A 84 -2.70 -31.21 32.39
CA ASP A 84 -2.55 -30.57 33.70
C ASP A 84 -1.56 -29.40 33.61
N CYS A 85 -2.06 -28.18 33.76
CA CYS A 85 -1.27 -26.94 33.63
C CYS A 85 -0.47 -26.56 34.89
N GLY A 86 -0.22 -27.51 35.78
CA GLY A 86 0.50 -27.27 37.04
C GLY A 86 1.91 -26.71 36.85
N ASP A 87 2.55 -27.02 35.71
CA ASP A 87 3.92 -26.63 35.37
C ASP A 87 3.97 -25.85 34.04
N CYS A 88 3.23 -24.73 33.92
CA CYS A 88 3.47 -23.78 32.81
C CYS A 88 4.44 -22.67 33.29
N PRO A 89 5.75 -22.77 33.00
CA PRO A 89 6.71 -21.78 33.47
C PRO A 89 6.44 -20.44 32.78
N ALA A 90 6.46 -19.36 33.57
CA ALA A 90 6.37 -18.00 33.04
C ALA A 90 7.46 -17.76 31.98
N PRO A 91 7.11 -17.18 30.82
CA PRO A 91 5.88 -16.42 30.55
C PRO A 91 4.73 -17.23 29.94
N GLY A 92 4.78 -18.56 29.92
CA GLY A 92 3.72 -19.38 29.33
C GLY A 92 2.37 -19.32 30.07
N GLU A 93 1.30 -19.48 29.30
CA GLU A 93 -0.07 -19.51 29.78
C GLU A 93 -0.73 -20.88 29.52
N CYS A 94 -1.63 -21.28 30.41
CA CYS A 94 -2.44 -22.47 30.25
C CYS A 94 -3.70 -22.16 29.43
N ARG A 95 -3.83 -22.74 28.24
CA ARG A 95 -5.05 -22.63 27.41
C ARG A 95 -5.60 -24.02 27.08
N ASP A 96 -6.85 -24.27 27.46
CA ASP A 96 -7.54 -25.57 27.28
C ASP A 96 -6.71 -26.78 27.72
N ALA A 97 -6.11 -26.66 28.90
CA ALA A 97 -5.19 -27.62 29.50
C ALA A 97 -3.83 -27.79 28.77
N VAL A 98 -3.61 -27.09 27.66
CA VAL A 98 -2.34 -27.03 26.93
C VAL A 98 -1.51 -25.84 27.43
N CYS A 99 -0.27 -26.09 27.87
CA CYS A 99 0.66 -25.01 28.17
C CYS A 99 1.17 -24.40 26.86
N VAL A 100 0.77 -23.17 26.58
CA VAL A 100 1.24 -22.36 25.46
C VAL A 100 2.41 -21.54 25.95
N GLN A 101 3.60 -21.81 25.40
CA GLN A 101 4.80 -21.03 25.70
C GLN A 101 4.92 -19.88 24.68
N PRO A 102 5.33 -18.68 25.11
CA PRO A 102 5.62 -17.60 24.19
C PRO A 102 6.66 -18.05 23.17
N SER A 103 6.48 -17.61 21.93
CA SER A 103 7.39 -17.97 20.85
C SER A 103 8.83 -17.59 21.22
N PRO A 104 9.84 -18.46 21.01
CA PRO A 104 11.24 -18.14 21.26
C PRO A 104 11.75 -16.90 20.51
N SER A 105 11.04 -16.48 19.44
CA SER A 105 11.35 -15.26 18.69
C SER A 105 10.68 -14.00 19.23
N GLY A 106 9.68 -14.12 20.11
CA GLY A 106 8.86 -13.00 20.58
C GLY A 106 8.19 -12.22 19.46
N ALA A 107 8.05 -12.79 18.24
CA ALA A 107 7.58 -12.05 17.07
C ALA A 107 6.07 -12.17 16.83
N PHE A 108 5.43 -13.15 17.47
CA PHE A 108 4.01 -13.43 17.36
C PHE A 108 3.46 -13.65 18.76
N CYS A 109 2.22 -13.24 18.97
CA CYS A 109 1.56 -13.33 20.26
C CYS A 109 0.04 -13.41 20.09
N GLU A 110 -0.66 -13.76 21.16
CA GLU A 110 -2.10 -13.58 21.30
C GLU A 110 -2.43 -12.53 22.37
N PHE A 111 -1.63 -12.45 23.42
CA PHE A 111 -1.80 -11.55 24.55
C PHE A 111 -0.50 -10.83 24.93
N ASP A 112 -0.63 -9.65 25.56
CA ASP A 112 0.51 -8.81 25.97
C ASP A 112 1.61 -9.55 26.76
N PRO A 113 1.30 -10.42 27.75
CA PRO A 113 2.32 -11.08 28.58
C PRO A 113 3.31 -11.96 27.80
N GLU A 114 2.95 -12.40 26.59
CA GLU A 114 3.80 -13.25 25.75
C GLU A 114 4.99 -12.51 25.14
N CYS A 115 4.89 -11.18 25.04
CA CYS A 115 5.87 -10.34 24.35
C CYS A 115 7.07 -9.92 25.23
N GLY A 116 6.97 -10.07 26.55
CA GLY A 116 8.00 -9.62 27.48
C GLY A 116 7.97 -8.11 27.74
N GLU A 117 8.94 -7.61 28.52
CA GLU A 117 8.92 -6.22 29.00
C GLU A 117 9.06 -5.19 27.87
N GLY A 118 8.19 -4.17 27.88
CA GLY A 118 8.23 -3.03 26.94
C GLY A 118 7.57 -3.29 25.59
N LEU A 119 6.98 -4.47 25.38
CA LEU A 119 6.26 -4.85 24.16
C LEU A 119 4.78 -5.16 24.49
N LEU A 120 3.91 -4.89 23.52
CA LEU A 120 2.47 -5.18 23.56
C LEU A 120 2.10 -6.10 22.39
N CYS A 121 1.10 -6.95 22.61
CA CYS A 121 0.54 -7.79 21.57
C CYS A 121 -0.51 -7.03 20.77
N ILE A 122 -0.13 -6.55 19.59
CA ILE A 122 -1.01 -5.79 18.71
C ILE A 122 -1.19 -6.57 17.40
N ALA A 123 -2.42 -6.98 17.10
CA ALA A 123 -2.78 -7.76 15.90
C ALA A 123 -1.92 -9.02 15.70
N GLY A 124 -1.61 -9.70 16.81
CA GLY A 124 -0.81 -10.92 16.82
C GLY A 124 0.69 -10.71 16.70
N ARG A 125 1.16 -9.47 16.86
CA ARG A 125 2.56 -9.08 16.81
C ARG A 125 2.99 -8.43 18.10
N CYS A 126 4.14 -8.84 18.62
CA CYS A 126 4.81 -8.08 19.66
C CYS A 126 5.40 -6.83 19.07
N THR A 127 4.85 -5.69 19.47
CA THR A 127 5.25 -4.36 19.01
C THR A 127 5.66 -3.51 20.20
N PRO A 128 6.67 -2.63 20.07
CA PRO A 128 6.93 -1.63 21.10
C PRO A 128 5.68 -0.82 21.41
N ASP A 129 5.45 -0.53 22.69
CA ASP A 129 4.27 0.22 23.11
C ASP A 129 4.20 1.56 22.36
N PRO A 130 3.21 1.76 21.47
CA PRO A 130 3.13 2.95 20.62
C PRO A 130 2.84 4.23 21.40
N ARG A 131 2.47 4.12 22.68
CA ARG A 131 2.26 5.27 23.57
C ARG A 131 3.56 5.77 24.19
N VAL A 132 4.62 4.97 24.15
CA VAL A 132 5.93 5.35 24.69
C VAL A 132 6.75 6.01 23.59
N PRO A 133 7.11 7.31 23.73
CA PRO A 133 7.92 7.98 22.73
C PRO A 133 9.30 7.32 22.59
N THR A 134 9.60 6.84 21.39
CA THR A 134 10.91 6.23 21.07
C THR A 134 11.86 7.32 20.57
N PRO A 135 12.99 7.58 21.24
CA PRO A 135 13.98 8.52 20.75
C PRO A 135 14.67 8.00 19.49
N CYS A 136 15.00 8.89 18.56
CA CYS A 136 15.65 8.55 17.30
C CYS A 136 16.67 9.61 16.87
N THR A 137 17.63 9.17 16.07
CA THR A 137 18.60 10.01 15.37
C THR A 137 18.37 10.00 13.86
N ASP A 138 17.87 8.88 13.33
CA ASP A 138 17.38 8.74 11.97
C ASP A 138 16.20 7.75 11.91
N ASP A 139 15.62 7.56 10.72
CA ASP A 139 14.44 6.68 10.52
C ASP A 139 14.73 5.22 10.86
N GLY A 140 16.00 4.78 10.85
CA GLY A 140 16.39 3.41 11.17
C GLY A 140 16.28 3.06 12.66
N ASP A 141 16.23 4.07 13.53
CA ASP A 141 15.98 3.89 14.97
C ASP A 141 14.49 3.61 15.27
N CYS A 142 13.62 3.84 14.29
CA CYS A 142 12.18 3.75 14.44
C CYS A 142 11.64 2.39 13.95
N TYR A 143 10.72 1.82 14.72
CA TYR A 143 10.05 0.57 14.34
C TYR A 143 8.89 0.83 13.37
N ALA A 144 8.46 -0.19 12.63
CA ALA A 144 7.22 -0.21 11.83
C ALA A 144 7.01 0.91 10.79
N GLY A 145 8.06 1.43 10.15
CA GLY A 145 7.89 2.44 9.09
C GLY A 145 7.54 3.84 9.61
N LEU A 146 7.63 4.05 10.92
CA LEU A 146 7.69 5.36 11.55
C LEU A 146 8.94 6.12 11.07
N THR A 147 8.90 7.44 11.14
CA THR A 147 10.01 8.32 10.74
C THR A 147 10.53 9.12 11.93
N CYS A 148 11.79 9.53 11.87
CA CYS A 148 12.38 10.34 12.91
C CYS A 148 11.91 11.79 12.79
N GLY A 149 10.94 12.14 13.63
CA GLY A 149 10.25 13.41 13.61
C GLY A 149 10.98 14.54 14.34
N PRO A 150 10.38 15.74 14.34
CA PRO A 150 10.85 16.87 15.12
C PRO A 150 11.01 16.50 16.60
N GLY A 151 12.14 16.87 17.20
CA GLY A 151 12.42 16.53 18.60
C GLY A 151 13.06 15.17 18.81
N SER A 152 13.60 14.54 17.76
CA SER A 152 14.35 13.28 17.84
C SER A 152 13.50 12.16 18.44
N THR A 153 12.25 12.06 17.99
CA THR A 153 11.28 11.04 18.42
C THR A 153 10.62 10.42 17.21
N CYS A 154 10.40 9.11 17.23
CA CYS A 154 9.69 8.38 16.19
C CYS A 154 8.24 8.82 16.12
N VAL A 155 7.78 9.20 14.93
CA VAL A 155 6.42 9.64 14.65
C VAL A 155 5.86 8.94 13.42
N CYS A 156 4.54 8.76 13.38
CA CYS A 156 3.86 8.30 12.18
C CYS A 156 3.53 9.50 11.27
N ALA A 157 3.46 9.25 9.96
CA ALA A 157 2.89 10.19 9.00
C ALA A 157 1.53 9.70 8.48
N PHE A 158 1.36 8.38 8.40
CA PHE A 158 0.17 7.70 7.89
C PHE A 158 -0.21 6.53 8.78
N SER A 159 -1.48 6.12 8.73
CA SER A 159 -1.97 4.96 9.50
C SER A 159 -1.27 3.64 9.15
N THR A 160 -0.68 3.52 7.95
CA THR A 160 0.14 2.36 7.57
C THR A 160 1.51 2.32 8.23
N ASP A 161 1.97 3.42 8.85
CA ASP A 161 3.18 3.47 9.68
C ASP A 161 2.91 2.96 11.10
N CYS A 162 1.64 2.80 11.46
CA CYS A 162 1.25 2.27 12.76
C CYS A 162 1.09 0.74 12.72
N PRO A 163 1.25 0.07 13.87
CA PRO A 163 0.80 -1.31 14.04
C PRO A 163 -0.65 -1.51 13.57
N ALA A 164 -0.97 -2.71 13.06
CA ALA A 164 -2.30 -3.01 12.56
C ALA A 164 -3.37 -2.72 13.62
N GLY A 165 -4.45 -2.07 13.20
CA GLY A 165 -5.54 -1.65 14.08
C GLY A 165 -5.35 -0.30 14.79
N LEU A 166 -4.20 0.37 14.60
CA LEU A 166 -4.00 1.76 15.01
C LEU A 166 -3.96 2.69 13.79
N ILE A 167 -4.30 3.95 14.04
CA ILE A 167 -4.25 5.05 13.06
C ILE A 167 -3.22 6.08 13.48
N CYS A 168 -2.72 6.84 12.51
CA CYS A 168 -1.84 7.95 12.80
C CYS A 168 -2.65 9.22 13.09
N GLU A 169 -2.55 9.75 14.29
CA GLU A 169 -3.15 11.02 14.69
C GLU A 169 -2.08 11.90 15.36
N GLU A 170 -1.87 13.11 14.81
CA GLU A 170 -0.89 14.09 15.31
C GLU A 170 0.54 13.53 15.51
N GLY A 171 0.94 12.55 14.70
CA GLY A 171 2.26 11.91 14.77
C GLY A 171 2.36 10.75 15.78
N ALA A 172 1.26 10.39 16.43
CA ALA A 172 1.17 9.25 17.35
C ALA A 172 0.24 8.16 16.79
N CYS A 173 0.57 6.91 17.09
CA CYS A 173 -0.28 5.77 16.76
C CYS A 173 -1.33 5.57 17.86
N VAL A 174 -2.59 5.84 17.52
CA VAL A 174 -3.72 5.82 18.46
C VAL A 174 -4.83 4.89 17.97
N PRO A 175 -5.71 4.43 18.87
CA PRO A 175 -6.93 3.74 18.49
C PRO A 175 -7.82 4.56 17.56
N PRO A 176 -8.43 3.95 16.54
CA PRO A 176 -9.38 4.64 15.67
C PRO A 176 -10.62 5.12 16.44
N PRO A 177 -11.18 6.29 16.11
CA PRO A 177 -12.37 6.80 16.77
C PRO A 177 -13.61 5.96 16.45
N GLY A 178 -14.43 5.67 17.46
CA GLY A 178 -15.75 5.04 17.29
C GLY A 178 -15.76 3.51 17.15
N SER A 179 -14.62 2.84 17.35
CA SER A 179 -14.46 1.38 17.19
C SER A 179 -14.85 0.53 18.41
N GLY A 180 -15.41 1.15 19.46
CA GLY A 180 -15.77 0.48 20.72
C GLY A 180 -15.13 1.19 21.91
N THR A 181 -14.84 0.44 22.98
CA THR A 181 -13.98 0.93 24.06
C THR A 181 -12.55 0.95 23.53
N PRO A 182 -11.91 2.13 23.37
CA PRO A 182 -10.57 2.20 22.80
C PRO A 182 -9.55 1.60 23.77
N CYS A 183 -8.55 0.90 23.25
CA CYS A 183 -7.46 0.30 24.02
C CYS A 183 -6.18 0.24 23.18
N VAL A 184 -5.01 0.17 23.80
CA VAL A 184 -3.75 -0.21 23.12
C VAL A 184 -3.21 -1.53 23.66
N ALA A 185 -3.57 -1.86 24.90
CA ALA A 185 -3.17 -3.06 25.63
C ALA A 185 -4.39 -3.76 26.24
N ASP A 186 -4.31 -5.06 26.48
CA ASP A 186 -5.38 -5.89 27.06
C ASP A 186 -5.82 -5.37 28.43
N ALA A 187 -4.87 -4.83 29.20
CA ALA A 187 -5.10 -4.27 30.53
C ALA A 187 -6.04 -3.05 30.55
N GLU A 188 -6.29 -2.42 29.39
CA GLU A 188 -7.24 -1.31 29.26
C GLU A 188 -8.69 -1.80 29.08
N CYS A 189 -8.87 -3.09 28.82
CA CYS A 189 -10.17 -3.67 28.55
C CYS A 189 -10.90 -4.16 29.81
N PRO A 190 -12.24 -4.13 29.80
CA PRO A 190 -13.06 -4.77 30.82
C PRO A 190 -12.71 -6.25 31.01
N MET A 191 -13.03 -6.80 32.19
CA MET A 191 -12.82 -8.23 32.45
C MET A 191 -13.53 -9.11 31.42
N GLY A 192 -12.79 -10.05 30.82
CA GLY A 192 -13.29 -10.96 29.78
C GLY A 192 -13.20 -10.39 28.36
N GLU A 193 -12.69 -9.17 28.20
CA GLU A 193 -12.36 -8.57 26.91
C GLU A 193 -10.85 -8.48 26.72
N VAL A 194 -10.41 -8.45 25.47
CA VAL A 194 -9.02 -8.29 25.06
C VAL A 194 -8.90 -7.15 24.06
N CYS A 195 -7.73 -6.54 24.00
CA CYS A 195 -7.48 -5.43 23.11
C CYS A 195 -7.17 -5.92 21.70
N ASP A 196 -8.18 -5.90 20.83
CA ASP A 196 -8.02 -6.20 19.41
C ASP A 196 -8.23 -4.92 18.58
N ARG A 197 -7.14 -4.46 17.94
CA ARG A 197 -7.13 -3.32 17.01
C ARG A 197 -7.64 -2.02 17.59
N GLY A 198 -6.97 -1.56 18.62
CA GLY A 198 -7.37 -0.30 19.22
C GLY A 198 -8.68 -0.41 20.00
N SER A 199 -9.30 -1.58 20.12
CA SER A 199 -10.68 -1.72 20.61
C SER A 199 -10.88 -2.98 21.45
N CYS A 200 -11.58 -2.86 22.57
CA CYS A 200 -11.87 -4.03 23.39
C CYS A 200 -12.91 -4.93 22.73
N ARG A 201 -12.60 -6.23 22.68
CA ARG A 201 -13.46 -7.28 22.12
C ARG A 201 -13.61 -8.42 23.10
N ASP A 202 -14.74 -9.12 23.00
CA ASP A 202 -15.01 -10.33 23.80
C ASP A 202 -13.89 -11.36 23.56
N GLY A 203 -13.18 -11.73 24.64
CA GLY A 203 -12.06 -12.66 24.60
C GLY A 203 -12.45 -14.06 24.12
N THR A 204 -13.74 -14.42 24.18
CA THR A 204 -14.23 -15.69 23.62
C THR A 204 -14.14 -15.76 22.10
N LEU A 205 -13.96 -14.64 21.39
CA LEU A 205 -13.63 -14.64 19.96
C LEU A 205 -12.20 -15.12 19.68
N CYS A 206 -11.35 -15.12 20.70
CA CYS A 206 -9.99 -15.65 20.67
C CYS A 206 -9.93 -17.13 21.07
N ASP A 207 -11.06 -17.74 21.49
CA ASP A 207 -11.13 -19.17 21.78
C ASP A 207 -11.15 -19.99 20.47
N ILE A 208 -9.95 -20.25 19.96
CA ILE A 208 -9.54 -21.39 19.12
C ILE A 208 -10.37 -21.57 17.84
N ALA A 209 -10.18 -20.65 16.91
CA ALA A 209 -9.99 -21.05 15.52
C ALA A 209 -8.51 -20.85 15.20
N HIS A 210 -7.77 -21.95 15.05
CA HIS A 210 -6.44 -21.96 14.43
C HIS A 210 -6.61 -22.26 12.94
N PRO A 211 -6.98 -21.28 12.10
CA PRO A 211 -7.20 -21.53 10.69
C PRO A 211 -5.90 -22.00 10.03
N ASP A 212 -6.05 -22.75 8.94
CA ASP A 212 -4.92 -22.97 8.03
C ASP A 212 -5.17 -22.18 6.75
N PHE A 213 -4.56 -21.00 6.68
CA PHE A 213 -4.60 -20.16 5.49
C PHE A 213 -3.45 -20.41 4.51
N SER A 214 -2.57 -21.39 4.75
CA SER A 214 -1.47 -21.68 3.82
C SER A 214 -1.95 -22.03 2.41
N GLY A 215 -1.11 -21.97 1.39
CA GLY A 215 -1.47 -22.25 0.01
C GLY A 215 -1.83 -20.99 -0.80
N THR A 216 -2.41 -21.22 -1.96
CA THR A 216 -2.65 -20.18 -2.97
C THR A 216 -4.08 -19.67 -2.91
N TRP A 217 -4.24 -18.36 -3.07
CA TRP A 217 -5.50 -17.64 -3.01
C TRP A 217 -5.64 -16.76 -4.24
N SER A 218 -6.81 -16.79 -4.87
CA SER A 218 -7.23 -15.77 -5.83
C SER A 218 -7.80 -14.59 -5.04
N MET A 219 -7.16 -13.44 -5.19
CA MET A 219 -7.56 -12.19 -4.56
C MET A 219 -8.11 -11.22 -5.60
N GLN A 220 -9.06 -10.39 -5.14
CA GLN A 220 -9.51 -9.23 -5.88
C GLN A 220 -9.49 -8.03 -4.95
N SER A 221 -8.67 -7.04 -5.29
CA SER A 221 -8.55 -5.78 -4.56
C SER A 221 -9.18 -4.62 -5.32
N VAL A 222 -9.74 -3.66 -4.60
CA VAL A 222 -10.20 -2.37 -5.11
C VAL A 222 -9.46 -1.29 -4.34
N LEU A 223 -8.48 -0.65 -4.97
CA LEU A 223 -7.65 0.38 -4.35
C LEU A 223 -8.13 1.78 -4.76
N ARG A 224 -8.39 2.66 -3.79
CA ARG A 224 -8.85 4.04 -4.03
C ARG A 224 -7.66 5.01 -4.19
N ILE A 225 -6.83 4.73 -5.20
CA ILE A 225 -5.52 5.38 -5.39
C ILE A 225 -5.62 6.91 -5.49
N ARG A 226 -6.76 7.47 -5.90
CA ARG A 226 -6.98 8.93 -5.93
C ARG A 226 -6.72 9.62 -4.61
N GLU A 227 -7.02 8.99 -3.48
CA GLU A 227 -6.78 9.56 -2.14
C GLU A 227 -5.29 9.88 -1.94
N ALA A 228 -4.41 9.19 -2.67
CA ALA A 228 -2.98 9.31 -2.56
C ALA A 228 -2.27 9.78 -3.86
N LEU A 229 -3.02 10.19 -4.88
CA LEU A 229 -2.40 10.73 -6.08
C LEU A 229 -1.81 12.12 -5.77
N PRO A 230 -0.57 12.43 -6.20
CA PRO A 230 0.08 13.67 -5.77
C PRO A 230 -0.53 14.91 -6.41
N ASP A 231 -0.30 16.06 -5.77
CA ASP A 231 -0.64 17.39 -6.26
C ASP A 231 -0.18 17.67 -7.71
N TRP A 232 0.90 17.04 -8.20
CA TRP A 232 1.36 17.26 -9.59
C TRP A 232 0.37 16.71 -10.62
N LEU A 233 -0.33 15.61 -10.30
CA LEU A 233 -1.35 15.07 -11.18
C LEU A 233 -2.59 15.96 -11.13
N ASP A 234 -2.94 16.50 -9.96
CA ASP A 234 -3.97 17.51 -9.83
C ASP A 234 -3.62 18.80 -10.59
N ASP A 235 -2.38 19.29 -10.52
CA ASP A 235 -1.90 20.45 -11.30
C ASP A 235 -1.94 20.18 -12.81
N PHE A 236 -1.49 18.99 -13.24
CA PHE A 236 -1.58 18.57 -14.63
C PHE A 236 -3.03 18.53 -15.12
N LEU A 237 -3.91 17.90 -14.34
CA LEU A 237 -5.32 17.77 -14.65
C LEU A 237 -6.01 19.12 -14.62
N MET A 238 -5.81 19.96 -13.62
CA MET A 238 -6.37 21.32 -13.54
C MET A 238 -5.91 22.19 -14.71
N THR A 239 -4.62 22.13 -15.08
CA THR A 239 -4.07 22.91 -16.20
C THR A 239 -4.69 22.50 -17.53
N MET A 240 -4.97 21.20 -17.72
CA MET A 240 -5.47 20.65 -18.98
C MET A 240 -6.99 20.54 -19.04
N GLU A 241 -7.69 20.47 -17.90
CA GLU A 241 -9.13 20.28 -17.78
C GLU A 241 -9.89 21.42 -18.45
N GLY A 242 -9.53 22.68 -18.17
CA GLY A 242 -10.16 23.85 -18.78
C GLY A 242 -10.07 23.83 -20.32
N PRO A 243 -8.86 23.80 -20.89
CA PRO A 243 -8.67 23.71 -22.35
C PRO A 243 -9.37 22.50 -22.98
N LEU A 244 -9.25 21.32 -22.38
CA LEU A 244 -9.84 20.09 -22.93
C LEU A 244 -11.36 20.10 -22.84
N ARG A 245 -11.96 20.59 -21.76
CA ARG A 245 -13.41 20.74 -21.64
C ARG A 245 -13.97 21.77 -22.61
N PHE A 246 -13.24 22.86 -22.87
CA PHE A 246 -13.61 23.81 -23.90
C PHE A 246 -13.60 23.16 -25.29
N LEU A 247 -12.53 22.43 -25.64
CA LEU A 247 -12.42 21.71 -26.91
C LEU A 247 -13.45 20.56 -27.05
N ALA A 248 -13.84 19.93 -25.94
CA ALA A 248 -14.92 18.93 -25.89
C ALA A 248 -16.32 19.56 -26.08
N GLY A 249 -16.43 20.89 -25.94
CA GLY A 249 -17.68 21.64 -25.99
C GLY A 249 -18.43 21.73 -24.66
N ASP A 250 -17.82 21.30 -23.55
CA ASP A 250 -18.42 21.25 -22.21
C ASP A 250 -18.25 22.55 -21.42
N ALA A 251 -17.27 23.39 -21.80
CA ALA A 251 -17.01 24.67 -21.17
C ALA A 251 -17.33 25.85 -22.09
N ALA A 252 -17.78 26.97 -21.53
CA ALA A 252 -18.07 28.21 -22.26
C ALA A 252 -16.80 28.95 -22.73
N CYS A 253 -15.73 28.86 -21.96
CA CYS A 253 -14.41 29.43 -22.26
C CYS A 253 -13.40 28.85 -21.27
N PHE A 254 -12.10 29.09 -21.47
CA PHE A 254 -11.06 28.82 -20.48
C PHE A 254 -10.09 30.00 -20.39
N ASP A 255 -9.35 30.10 -19.29
CA ASP A 255 -8.39 31.17 -19.05
C ASP A 255 -7.16 31.00 -19.96
N PHE A 256 -6.93 31.98 -20.83
CA PHE A 256 -5.77 32.04 -21.73
C PHE A 256 -4.63 32.88 -21.14
N GLY A 257 -4.78 33.42 -19.93
CA GLY A 257 -3.91 34.41 -19.33
C GLY A 257 -4.02 35.77 -20.04
N LEU A 258 -5.14 36.04 -20.70
CA LEU A 258 -5.41 37.28 -21.42
C LEU A 258 -6.39 38.14 -20.62
N PRO A 259 -6.48 39.46 -20.90
CA PRO A 259 -7.55 40.27 -20.33
C PRO A 259 -8.92 39.67 -20.68
N GLY A 260 -9.82 39.50 -19.72
CA GLY A 260 -11.07 38.73 -19.92
C GLY A 260 -11.98 39.20 -21.08
N TRP A 261 -11.88 40.47 -21.49
CA TRP A 261 -12.59 40.96 -22.69
C TRP A 261 -12.02 40.37 -23.99
N VAL A 262 -10.71 40.12 -24.05
CA VAL A 262 -10.06 39.45 -25.18
C VAL A 262 -10.45 37.98 -25.19
N GLU A 263 -10.48 37.33 -24.03
CA GLU A 263 -10.79 35.91 -23.91
C GLU A 263 -12.22 35.59 -24.34
N THR A 264 -13.17 36.42 -23.92
CA THR A 264 -14.58 36.24 -24.29
C THR A 264 -14.75 36.30 -25.81
N GLU A 265 -14.19 37.32 -26.45
CA GLU A 265 -14.23 37.48 -27.91
C GLU A 265 -13.50 36.33 -28.63
N LEU A 266 -12.37 35.87 -28.10
CA LEU A 266 -11.62 34.75 -28.66
C LEU A 266 -12.42 33.44 -28.55
N CYS A 267 -13.09 33.20 -27.44
CA CYS A 267 -13.92 32.03 -27.20
C CYS A 267 -15.17 32.00 -28.07
N ASP A 268 -15.85 33.13 -28.22
CA ASP A 268 -17.02 33.26 -29.10
C ASP A 268 -16.64 33.07 -30.57
N LEU A 269 -15.44 33.52 -30.97
CA LEU A 269 -14.91 33.30 -32.32
C LEU A 269 -14.54 31.83 -32.58
N VAL A 270 -13.95 31.15 -31.60
CA VAL A 270 -13.40 29.80 -31.76
C VAL A 270 -14.48 28.71 -31.65
N ARG A 271 -15.54 28.94 -30.88
CA ARG A 271 -16.61 27.94 -30.64
C ARG A 271 -17.27 27.40 -31.92
N PRO A 272 -17.69 28.22 -32.90
CA PRO A 272 -18.25 27.71 -34.15
C PRO A 272 -17.25 26.90 -34.98
N LEU A 273 -15.95 27.23 -34.87
CA LEU A 273 -14.88 26.51 -35.56
C LEU A 273 -14.67 25.11 -34.95
N ILE A 274 -14.79 24.98 -33.62
CA ILE A 274 -14.74 23.68 -32.93
C ILE A 274 -15.92 22.79 -33.37
N GLU A 275 -17.12 23.34 -33.58
CA GLU A 275 -18.29 22.59 -34.06
C GLU A 275 -18.19 22.11 -35.49
N ARG A 276 -17.53 22.88 -36.35
CA ARG A 276 -17.46 22.58 -37.76
C ARG A 276 -16.26 21.71 -38.15
N TYR A 277 -15.13 21.85 -37.46
CA TYR A 277 -13.85 21.32 -37.95
C TYR A 277 -13.14 20.33 -37.03
N VAL A 278 -13.59 20.16 -35.78
CA VAL A 278 -13.01 19.13 -34.89
C VAL A 278 -13.58 17.76 -35.29
N PRO A 279 -12.72 16.74 -35.50
CA PRO A 279 -13.17 15.39 -35.81
C PRO A 279 -14.17 14.85 -34.78
N ALA A 280 -15.12 14.02 -35.22
CA ALA A 280 -16.16 13.49 -34.34
C ALA A 280 -15.60 12.71 -33.13
N TRP A 281 -14.47 12.00 -33.31
CA TRP A 281 -13.78 11.28 -32.25
C TRP A 281 -13.06 12.18 -31.24
N ALA A 282 -12.67 13.40 -31.64
CA ALA A 282 -11.79 14.25 -30.84
C ALA A 282 -12.49 14.84 -29.61
N ARG A 283 -13.78 15.20 -29.73
CA ARG A 283 -14.55 15.71 -28.57
C ARG A 283 -14.74 14.66 -27.47
N PRO A 284 -15.20 13.43 -27.78
CA PRO A 284 -15.19 12.34 -26.81
C PRO A 284 -13.82 12.11 -26.17
N LEU A 285 -12.73 12.20 -26.95
CA LEU A 285 -11.38 11.99 -26.44
C LEU A 285 -10.96 13.10 -25.46
N PHE A 286 -11.17 14.37 -25.82
CA PHE A 286 -10.85 15.49 -24.93
C PHE A 286 -11.65 15.41 -23.63
N ARG A 287 -12.92 15.02 -23.70
CA ARG A 287 -13.74 14.76 -22.52
C ARG A 287 -13.18 13.61 -21.69
N ALA A 288 -12.76 12.53 -22.34
CA ALA A 288 -12.18 11.36 -21.67
C ALA A 288 -10.88 11.70 -20.92
N ILE A 289 -10.00 12.49 -21.53
CA ILE A 289 -8.74 12.95 -20.92
C ILE A 289 -9.03 13.97 -19.80
N ALA A 290 -10.00 14.87 -19.97
CA ALA A 290 -10.44 15.77 -18.90
C ALA A 290 -11.05 15.00 -17.72
N ASP A 291 -11.64 13.83 -17.98
CA ASP A 291 -12.18 12.91 -16.98
C ASP A 291 -11.12 11.92 -16.46
N LEU A 292 -9.83 12.08 -16.79
CA LEU A 292 -8.77 11.13 -16.39
C LEU A 292 -8.66 10.99 -14.87
N ASN A 293 -9.00 12.03 -14.10
CA ASN A 293 -9.11 11.94 -12.64
C ASN A 293 -10.11 10.86 -12.20
N ASN A 294 -11.27 10.80 -12.87
CA ASN A 294 -12.30 9.81 -12.58
C ASN A 294 -11.89 8.43 -13.08
N VAL A 295 -11.13 8.36 -14.18
CA VAL A 295 -10.57 7.11 -14.70
C VAL A 295 -9.61 6.50 -13.67
N LEU A 296 -8.70 7.28 -13.11
CA LEU A 296 -7.68 6.79 -12.18
C LEU A 296 -8.17 6.63 -10.73
N ASN A 297 -9.48 6.79 -10.49
CA ASN A 297 -10.06 6.84 -9.15
C ASN A 297 -9.92 5.52 -8.37
N GLU A 298 -10.35 4.43 -8.98
CA GLU A 298 -10.37 3.10 -8.40
C GLU A 298 -9.64 2.11 -9.32
N TRP A 299 -8.72 1.36 -8.73
CA TRP A 299 -7.96 0.33 -9.42
C TRP A 299 -8.45 -1.02 -8.94
N HIS A 300 -9.02 -1.80 -9.85
CA HIS A 300 -9.46 -3.17 -9.57
C HIS A 300 -8.35 -4.12 -9.97
N ILE A 301 -7.84 -4.88 -9.02
CA ILE A 301 -6.65 -5.71 -9.21
C ILE A 301 -7.04 -7.15 -8.92
N ASP A 302 -6.88 -8.02 -9.92
CA ASP A 302 -6.90 -9.45 -9.69
C ASP A 302 -5.47 -9.89 -9.35
N GLU A 303 -5.34 -10.61 -8.24
CA GLU A 303 -4.04 -10.97 -7.66
C GLU A 303 -4.01 -12.45 -7.28
N THR A 304 -2.81 -13.02 -7.30
CA THR A 304 -2.55 -14.33 -6.71
C THR A 304 -1.70 -14.13 -5.46
N MET A 305 -2.24 -14.52 -4.29
CA MET A 305 -1.50 -14.55 -3.03
C MET A 305 -1.11 -15.98 -2.69
N THR A 306 0.13 -16.19 -2.28
CA THR A 306 0.58 -17.47 -1.74
C THR A 306 1.02 -17.28 -0.30
N LEU A 307 0.43 -18.05 0.60
CA LEU A 307 0.75 -18.06 2.02
C LEU A 307 1.48 -19.34 2.38
N THR A 308 2.51 -19.23 3.20
CA THR A 308 3.22 -20.35 3.80
C THR A 308 3.07 -20.28 5.31
N ALA A 309 2.77 -21.40 5.96
CA ALA A 309 2.70 -21.43 7.41
C ALA A 309 4.06 -21.05 8.01
N GLY A 310 4.01 -20.18 9.02
CA GLY A 310 5.18 -19.78 9.79
C GLY A 310 5.62 -20.87 10.77
N THR A 311 6.64 -20.55 11.57
CA THR A 311 7.13 -21.44 12.63
C THR A 311 6.25 -21.42 13.89
N VAL A 312 5.32 -20.46 13.96
CA VAL A 312 4.37 -20.29 15.06
C VAL A 312 2.97 -20.60 14.53
N THR A 313 2.08 -21.11 15.38
CA THR A 313 0.66 -21.29 15.02
C THR A 313 0.06 -19.95 14.59
N ASP A 314 -0.83 -19.98 13.60
CA ASP A 314 -1.50 -18.82 13.03
C ASP A 314 -0.59 -17.71 12.46
N ALA A 315 0.71 -17.99 12.36
CA ALA A 315 1.66 -17.19 11.63
C ALA A 315 1.71 -17.61 10.17
N TYR A 316 1.82 -16.64 9.27
CA TYR A 316 2.05 -16.91 7.86
C TYR A 316 3.09 -15.95 7.29
N ARG A 317 3.75 -16.42 6.24
CA ARG A 317 4.57 -15.60 5.35
C ARG A 317 3.97 -15.65 3.96
N GLY A 318 3.73 -14.49 3.39
CA GLY A 318 3.03 -14.33 2.12
C GLY A 318 3.86 -13.62 1.06
N GLU A 319 3.51 -13.90 -0.18
CA GLU A 319 3.86 -13.12 -1.36
C GLU A 319 2.60 -12.98 -2.22
N HIS A 320 2.50 -11.89 -2.98
CA HIS A 320 1.39 -11.69 -3.91
C HIS A 320 1.86 -11.15 -5.26
N THR A 321 1.12 -11.48 -6.33
CA THR A 321 1.37 -10.96 -7.68
C THR A 321 0.12 -10.32 -8.24
N TRP A 322 0.29 -9.16 -8.89
CA TRP A 322 -0.78 -8.53 -9.65
C TRP A 322 -0.87 -9.17 -11.04
N ASP A 323 -1.94 -9.93 -11.25
CA ASP A 323 -2.13 -10.69 -12.49
C ASP A 323 -2.85 -9.86 -13.55
N ARG A 324 -3.80 -9.01 -13.12
CA ARG A 324 -4.54 -8.10 -13.99
C ARG A 324 -4.98 -6.85 -13.26
N LEU A 325 -4.80 -5.71 -13.90
CA LEU A 325 -5.34 -4.42 -13.51
C LEU A 325 -6.53 -4.06 -14.40
N THR A 326 -7.63 -3.65 -13.78
CA THR A 326 -8.82 -3.14 -14.45
C THR A 326 -9.14 -1.74 -13.94
N ILE A 327 -9.28 -0.80 -14.87
CA ILE A 327 -9.67 0.58 -14.62
C ILE A 327 -10.98 0.84 -15.34
N PHE A 328 -11.90 1.60 -14.75
CA PHE A 328 -13.20 1.87 -15.36
C PHE A 328 -13.29 3.30 -15.92
N TYR A 329 -13.66 3.42 -17.20
CA TYR A 329 -14.07 4.69 -17.80
C TYR A 329 -15.54 4.62 -18.21
N ARG A 330 -16.41 5.37 -17.50
CA ARG A 330 -17.87 5.40 -17.78
C ARG A 330 -18.51 4.00 -17.84
N GLY A 331 -18.05 3.10 -16.97
CA GLY A 331 -18.49 1.70 -16.93
C GLY A 331 -17.83 0.77 -17.96
N MET A 332 -17.00 1.28 -18.87
CA MET A 332 -16.17 0.47 -19.75
C MET A 332 -14.92 0.00 -18.98
N PRO A 333 -14.69 -1.33 -18.87
CA PRO A 333 -13.48 -1.84 -18.25
C PRO A 333 -12.30 -1.75 -19.22
N LEU A 334 -11.23 -1.08 -18.80
CA LEU A 334 -9.93 -1.05 -19.45
C LEU A 334 -9.04 -2.04 -18.69
N MET A 335 -8.63 -3.13 -19.35
CA MET A 335 -7.92 -4.24 -18.72
C MET A 335 -6.49 -4.34 -19.22
N GLY A 336 -5.53 -4.44 -18.29
CA GLY A 336 -4.12 -4.59 -18.57
C GLY A 336 -3.49 -5.67 -17.68
N THR A 337 -2.58 -6.44 -18.25
CA THR A 337 -1.72 -7.40 -17.54
C THR A 337 -0.26 -6.92 -17.57
N PRO A 338 0.62 -7.49 -16.72
CA PRO A 338 2.05 -7.19 -16.75
C PRO A 338 2.70 -7.26 -18.15
N ASP A 339 2.23 -8.17 -19.02
CA ASP A 339 2.76 -8.32 -20.39
C ASP A 339 2.26 -7.24 -21.36
N THR A 340 1.06 -6.71 -21.12
CA THR A 340 0.44 -5.70 -22.00
C THR A 340 0.80 -4.27 -21.62
N ILE A 341 1.15 -4.02 -20.36
CA ILE A 341 1.50 -2.69 -19.87
C ILE A 341 2.98 -2.45 -20.11
N ARG A 342 3.30 -1.63 -21.10
CA ARG A 342 4.68 -1.35 -21.48
C ARG A 342 5.42 -0.62 -20.35
N ASP A 343 6.59 -1.13 -19.98
CA ASP A 343 7.43 -0.68 -18.85
C ASP A 343 6.82 -0.96 -17.47
N TRP A 344 5.89 -1.92 -17.39
CA TRP A 344 5.44 -2.49 -16.13
C TRP A 344 6.63 -3.05 -15.35
N ARG A 345 6.82 -2.55 -14.14
CA ARG A 345 7.69 -3.12 -13.13
C ARG A 345 6.84 -3.37 -11.91
N PHE A 346 6.91 -4.58 -11.41
CA PHE A 346 6.22 -5.01 -10.21
C PHE A 346 7.22 -5.85 -9.41
N SER A 347 7.55 -5.38 -8.22
CA SER A 347 8.44 -6.07 -7.28
C SER A 347 7.83 -5.97 -5.89
N PRO A 348 6.99 -6.95 -5.50
CA PRO A 348 6.39 -7.01 -4.19
C PRO A 348 7.44 -7.50 -3.19
N SER A 349 7.46 -6.89 -2.01
CA SER A 349 8.18 -7.43 -0.88
C SER A 349 7.37 -8.59 -0.27
N PRO A 350 8.00 -9.69 0.16
CA PRO A 350 7.30 -10.69 0.95
C PRO A 350 6.78 -10.04 2.23
N PHE A 351 5.63 -10.49 2.68
CA PHE A 351 4.98 -9.96 3.86
C PHE A 351 4.77 -11.03 4.92
N ASN A 352 4.58 -10.54 6.12
CA ASN A 352 4.20 -11.34 7.26
C ASN A 352 2.68 -11.23 7.44
N ALA A 353 2.06 -12.26 7.98
CA ALA A 353 0.63 -12.27 8.26
C ALA A 353 0.34 -13.10 9.52
N SER A 354 -0.80 -12.84 10.16
CA SER A 354 -1.23 -13.54 11.37
C SER A 354 -2.75 -13.73 11.36
N ALA A 355 -3.25 -14.77 12.04
CA ALA A 355 -4.67 -14.92 12.33
C ALA A 355 -4.89 -14.89 13.85
N VAL A 356 -5.52 -13.84 14.37
CA VAL A 356 -5.72 -13.65 15.81
C VAL A 356 -7.14 -13.16 16.08
N CYS A 357 -7.79 -13.73 17.09
CA CYS A 357 -9.12 -13.33 17.56
C CYS A 357 -10.19 -13.23 16.44
N GLY A 358 -10.19 -14.18 15.51
CA GLY A 358 -11.15 -14.23 14.41
C GLY A 358 -10.90 -13.21 13.30
N ALA A 359 -9.71 -12.62 13.21
CA ALA A 359 -9.28 -11.74 12.12
C ALA A 359 -7.96 -12.24 11.51
N PHE A 360 -7.79 -12.01 10.21
CA PHE A 360 -6.58 -12.26 9.46
C PHE A 360 -5.92 -10.93 9.10
N TYR A 361 -4.65 -10.79 9.44
CA TYR A 361 -3.87 -9.58 9.29
C TYR A 361 -2.76 -9.80 8.27
N ILE A 362 -2.62 -8.85 7.36
CA ILE A 362 -1.49 -8.74 6.44
C ILE A 362 -0.66 -7.55 6.90
N ASP A 363 0.56 -7.83 7.36
CA ASP A 363 1.47 -6.81 7.85
C ASP A 363 1.88 -5.85 6.72
N ARG A 364 2.35 -4.67 7.15
CA ARG A 364 2.90 -3.65 6.26
C ARG A 364 3.94 -4.27 5.33
N HIS A 365 3.76 -4.08 4.03
CA HIS A 365 4.75 -4.44 3.03
C HIS A 365 4.72 -3.47 1.85
N ASP A 366 5.85 -3.41 1.14
CA ASP A 366 6.00 -2.53 0.00
C ASP A 366 5.78 -3.28 -1.32
N VAL A 367 5.06 -2.65 -2.22
CA VAL A 367 4.79 -3.09 -3.58
C VAL A 367 5.33 -2.02 -4.51
N ASN A 368 6.46 -2.31 -5.15
CA ASN A 368 7.06 -1.36 -6.09
C ASN A 368 6.37 -1.49 -7.45
N VAL A 369 5.64 -0.44 -7.86
CA VAL A 369 4.89 -0.43 -9.12
C VAL A 369 5.29 0.77 -9.98
N SER A 370 5.42 0.57 -11.30
CA SER A 370 5.58 1.66 -12.28
C SER A 370 4.25 2.40 -12.50
N ILE A 371 3.80 3.23 -11.56
CA ILE A 371 2.51 3.94 -11.65
C ILE A 371 2.43 4.82 -12.90
N GLY A 372 3.51 5.51 -13.26
CA GLY A 372 3.54 6.29 -14.50
C GLY A 372 3.36 5.41 -15.76
N ALA A 373 3.84 4.17 -15.75
CA ALA A 373 3.58 3.22 -16.84
C ALA A 373 2.11 2.79 -16.90
N ILE A 374 1.47 2.61 -15.74
CA ILE A 374 0.04 2.30 -15.65
C ILE A 374 -0.80 3.47 -16.17
N ILE A 375 -0.51 4.70 -15.72
CA ILE A 375 -1.24 5.89 -16.16
C ILE A 375 -1.07 6.09 -17.68
N ALA A 376 0.16 5.99 -18.19
CA ALA A 376 0.42 6.11 -19.63
C ALA A 376 -0.33 5.04 -20.43
N TRP A 377 -0.31 3.78 -19.97
CA TRP A 377 -1.07 2.70 -20.59
C TRP A 377 -2.59 2.95 -20.56
N ALA A 378 -3.14 3.41 -19.43
CA ALA A 378 -4.56 3.70 -19.29
C ALA A 378 -4.99 4.80 -20.27
N VAL A 379 -4.17 5.83 -20.44
CA VAL A 379 -4.36 6.90 -21.42
C VAL A 379 -4.32 6.36 -22.86
N ASP A 380 -3.35 5.51 -23.20
CA ASP A 380 -3.24 4.96 -24.56
C ASP A 380 -4.42 4.02 -24.89
N VAL A 381 -4.84 3.17 -23.96
CA VAL A 381 -6.03 2.32 -24.12
C VAL A 381 -7.30 3.16 -24.26
N LEU A 382 -7.42 4.24 -23.47
CA LEU A 382 -8.54 5.17 -23.57
C LEU A 382 -8.57 5.85 -24.94
N VAL A 383 -7.41 6.30 -25.45
CA VAL A 383 -7.28 6.88 -26.79
C VAL A 383 -7.73 5.87 -27.84
N TYR A 384 -7.22 4.65 -27.78
CA TYR A 384 -7.60 3.59 -28.72
C TYR A 384 -9.09 3.30 -28.70
N ALA A 385 -9.68 3.16 -27.51
CA ALA A 385 -11.11 2.88 -27.35
C ALA A 385 -11.99 4.03 -27.86
N VAL A 386 -11.65 5.28 -27.53
CA VAL A 386 -12.46 6.45 -27.87
C VAL A 386 -12.32 6.84 -29.35
N THR A 387 -11.18 6.53 -29.97
CA THR A 387 -10.94 6.78 -31.40
C THR A 387 -11.33 5.60 -32.29
N GLU A 388 -11.98 4.58 -31.74
CA GLU A 388 -12.34 3.34 -32.44
C GLU A 388 -11.16 2.70 -33.18
N GLY A 389 -9.96 2.83 -32.58
CA GLY A 389 -8.70 2.31 -33.11
C GLY A 389 -8.00 3.17 -34.16
N GLU A 390 -8.48 4.40 -34.44
CA GLU A 390 -7.79 5.33 -35.35
C GLU A 390 -6.44 5.79 -34.80
N HIS A 391 -6.32 5.91 -33.48
CA HIS A 391 -5.10 6.31 -32.79
C HIS A 391 -4.73 5.34 -31.67
N ASP A 392 -3.44 5.07 -31.53
CA ASP A 392 -2.86 4.13 -30.55
C ASP A 392 -2.21 4.81 -29.35
N SER A 393 -2.10 6.15 -29.38
CA SER A 393 -1.41 6.92 -28.35
C SER A 393 -1.95 8.34 -28.28
N LEU A 394 -1.86 8.94 -27.09
CA LEU A 394 -2.28 10.33 -26.89
C LEU A 394 -1.56 11.29 -27.85
N GLY A 395 -0.27 11.07 -28.09
CA GLY A 395 0.52 11.89 -28.99
C GLY A 395 0.01 11.85 -30.43
N SER A 396 -0.32 10.66 -30.96
CA SER A 396 -0.82 10.53 -32.34
C SER A 396 -2.21 11.17 -32.50
N ALA A 397 -3.09 11.00 -31.51
CA ALA A 397 -4.39 11.64 -31.49
C ALA A 397 -4.28 13.18 -31.38
N LEU A 398 -3.50 13.71 -30.43
CA LEU A 398 -3.34 15.16 -30.28
C LEU A 398 -2.71 15.80 -31.52
N ALA A 399 -1.76 15.13 -32.18
CA ALA A 399 -1.18 15.60 -33.44
C ALA A 399 -2.23 15.66 -34.57
N ALA A 400 -3.10 14.67 -34.68
CA ALA A 400 -4.17 14.66 -35.69
C ALA A 400 -5.21 15.76 -35.43
N ALA A 401 -5.66 15.89 -34.18
CA ALA A 401 -6.64 16.90 -33.79
C ALA A 401 -6.08 18.33 -33.96
N SER A 402 -4.84 18.58 -33.56
CA SER A 402 -4.19 19.88 -33.70
C SER A 402 -3.99 20.29 -35.16
N SER A 403 -3.57 19.35 -36.01
CA SER A 403 -3.41 19.59 -37.46
C SER A 403 -4.74 19.99 -38.12
N GLY A 404 -5.83 19.29 -37.78
CA GLY A 404 -7.18 19.60 -38.28
C GLY A 404 -7.66 20.98 -37.82
N PHE A 405 -7.52 21.28 -36.53
CA PHE A 405 -7.90 22.56 -35.95
C PHE A 405 -7.09 23.74 -36.53
N CYS A 406 -5.76 23.60 -36.61
CA CYS A 406 -4.90 24.65 -37.14
C CYS A 406 -5.14 24.91 -38.62
N ARG A 407 -5.47 23.88 -39.41
CA ARG A 407 -5.82 24.05 -40.82
C ARG A 407 -7.11 24.86 -40.96
N ALA A 408 -8.12 24.55 -40.15
CA ALA A 408 -9.36 25.32 -40.14
C ALA A 408 -9.18 26.79 -39.74
N LEU A 409 -8.29 27.07 -38.77
CA LEU A 409 -7.93 28.45 -38.43
C LEU A 409 -7.21 29.16 -39.58
N GLY A 410 -6.36 28.45 -40.32
CA GLY A 410 -5.71 28.96 -41.53
C GLY A 410 -6.73 29.32 -42.61
N ASP A 411 -7.65 28.40 -42.92
CA ASP A 411 -8.70 28.60 -43.92
C ASP A 411 -9.61 29.78 -43.54
N PHE A 412 -10.00 29.89 -42.27
CA PHE A 412 -10.77 31.03 -41.77
C PHE A 412 -10.00 32.35 -41.90
N ALA A 413 -8.70 32.36 -41.63
CA ALA A 413 -7.88 33.56 -41.78
C ALA A 413 -7.77 34.01 -43.25
N ASP A 414 -7.64 33.06 -44.19
CA ASP A 414 -7.65 33.35 -45.63
C ASP A 414 -9.00 33.90 -46.10
N GLU A 415 -10.12 33.46 -45.50
CA GLU A 415 -11.46 33.99 -45.81
C GLU A 415 -11.70 35.39 -45.27
N GLN A 416 -11.15 35.72 -44.08
CA GLN A 416 -11.45 36.98 -43.40
C GLN A 416 -10.42 38.10 -43.65
N VAL A 417 -9.20 37.73 -44.03
CA VAL A 417 -8.09 38.69 -44.17
C VAL A 417 -7.55 38.66 -45.58
N ASP A 418 -7.70 39.77 -46.29
CA ASP A 418 -7.16 39.97 -47.64
C ASP A 418 -5.63 40.20 -47.60
N TYR A 419 -4.90 39.16 -47.21
CA TYR A 419 -3.44 39.11 -47.19
C TYR A 419 -2.98 37.73 -47.65
N ALA A 420 -2.32 37.69 -48.82
CA ALA A 420 -1.84 36.44 -49.38
C ALA A 420 -0.91 35.67 -48.41
N GLY A 421 -1.25 34.42 -48.14
CA GLY A 421 -0.50 33.54 -47.23
C GLY A 421 -0.72 33.85 -45.75
N VAL A 422 -1.81 34.55 -45.38
CA VAL A 422 -2.20 34.71 -43.97
C VAL A 422 -2.57 33.36 -43.36
N GLY A 423 -3.30 32.51 -44.08
CA GLY A 423 -3.70 31.18 -43.63
C GLY A 423 -2.51 30.28 -43.35
N ASP A 424 -1.54 30.20 -44.25
CA ASP A 424 -0.30 29.43 -44.06
C ASP A 424 0.48 29.89 -42.82
N ARG A 425 0.52 31.20 -42.56
CA ARG A 425 1.17 31.76 -41.37
C ARG A 425 0.41 31.39 -40.10
N VAL A 426 -0.91 31.51 -40.10
CA VAL A 426 -1.77 31.14 -38.97
C VAL A 426 -1.65 29.65 -38.68
N PHE A 427 -1.69 28.80 -39.70
CA PHE A 427 -1.49 27.36 -39.60
C PHE A 427 -0.14 27.01 -38.94
N SER A 428 0.95 27.62 -39.42
CA SER A 428 2.31 27.38 -38.91
C SER A 428 2.47 27.83 -37.45
N ILE A 429 1.96 29.02 -37.11
CA ILE A 429 2.01 29.56 -35.73
C ILE A 429 1.15 28.70 -34.80
N CYS A 430 -0.06 28.33 -35.23
CA CYS A 430 -0.94 27.46 -34.45
C CYS A 430 -0.29 26.11 -34.19
N THR A 431 0.22 25.46 -35.24
CA THR A 431 0.81 24.12 -35.13
C THR A 431 2.03 24.13 -34.21
N SER A 432 2.93 25.10 -34.37
CA SER A 432 4.12 25.21 -33.49
C SER A 432 3.76 25.49 -32.03
N THR A 433 2.77 26.35 -31.79
CA THR A 433 2.33 26.68 -30.43
C THR A 433 1.71 25.48 -29.75
N ILE A 434 0.77 24.79 -30.41
CA ILE A 434 0.07 23.63 -29.85
C ILE A 434 1.05 22.46 -29.63
N GLN A 435 1.93 22.17 -30.60
CA GLN A 435 2.92 21.11 -30.46
C GLN A 435 3.87 21.36 -29.27
N SER A 436 4.26 22.61 -29.01
CA SER A 436 5.08 22.92 -27.83
C SER A 436 4.40 22.66 -26.49
N GLN A 437 3.07 22.71 -26.44
CA GLN A 437 2.27 22.42 -25.24
C GLN A 437 2.05 20.92 -25.11
N ILE A 438 1.71 20.24 -26.23
CA ILE A 438 1.61 18.78 -26.30
C ILE A 438 2.92 18.14 -25.85
N ASP A 439 4.07 18.58 -26.36
CA ASP A 439 5.37 18.04 -26.00
C ASP A 439 5.72 18.21 -24.52
N ARG A 440 5.25 19.29 -23.89
CA ARG A 440 5.43 19.52 -22.44
C ARG A 440 4.55 18.58 -21.63
N ALA A 441 3.28 18.44 -22.00
CA ALA A 441 2.34 17.52 -21.36
C ALA A 441 2.80 16.05 -21.50
N LEU A 442 3.22 15.65 -22.70
CA LEU A 442 3.74 14.31 -22.97
C LEU A 442 5.05 14.05 -22.24
N ARG A 443 5.96 15.03 -22.14
CA ARG A 443 7.19 14.89 -21.35
C ARG A 443 6.90 14.70 -19.87
N ALA A 444 5.96 15.46 -19.29
CA ALA A 444 5.56 15.24 -17.90
C ALA A 444 5.03 13.81 -17.66
N LEU A 445 4.20 13.30 -18.58
CA LEU A 445 3.68 11.93 -18.53
C LEU A 445 4.80 10.88 -18.69
N ILE A 446 5.76 11.12 -19.59
CA ILE A 446 6.91 10.22 -19.84
C ILE A 446 7.91 10.27 -18.67
N ASP A 447 8.18 11.43 -18.09
CA ASP A 447 9.10 11.57 -16.96
C ASP A 447 8.51 10.88 -15.72
N ALA A 448 7.18 10.95 -15.54
CA ALA A 448 6.46 10.18 -14.51
C ALA A 448 6.59 8.65 -14.72
N ARG A 449 6.83 8.19 -15.96
CA ARG A 449 6.97 6.77 -16.31
C ARG A 449 8.26 6.12 -15.82
N ILE A 450 9.30 6.91 -15.55
CA ILE A 450 10.66 6.40 -15.33
C ILE A 450 10.91 6.01 -13.86
N GLY A 451 9.97 6.27 -12.95
CA GLY A 451 10.06 5.89 -11.53
C GLY A 451 9.21 4.66 -11.16
N THR A 452 9.75 3.82 -10.27
CA THR A 452 8.90 2.95 -9.44
C THR A 452 8.41 3.76 -8.25
N SER A 453 7.11 3.76 -8.01
CA SER A 453 6.52 4.35 -6.82
C SER A 453 6.29 3.21 -5.83
N PRO A 454 6.91 3.25 -4.64
CA PRO A 454 6.57 2.30 -3.60
C PRO A 454 5.14 2.59 -3.16
N ILE A 455 4.30 1.57 -3.25
CA ILE A 455 3.01 1.52 -2.57
C ILE A 455 3.26 0.72 -1.30
N THR A 456 2.91 1.24 -0.14
CA THR A 456 2.86 0.41 1.07
C THR A 456 1.43 -0.06 1.27
N LEU A 457 1.23 -1.34 1.59
CA LEU A 457 -0.07 -1.94 1.88
C LEU A 457 -0.06 -2.63 3.24
N ARG A 458 -1.19 -2.56 3.94
CA ARG A 458 -1.52 -3.32 5.15
C ARG A 458 -2.99 -3.73 5.07
N GLY A 459 -3.28 -5.00 5.36
CA GLY A 459 -4.61 -5.57 5.15
C GLY A 459 -5.20 -6.21 6.39
N GLU A 460 -6.53 -6.24 6.45
CA GLU A 460 -7.27 -6.99 7.46
C GLU A 460 -8.49 -7.64 6.83
N ALA A 461 -8.82 -8.88 7.20
CA ALA A 461 -10.10 -9.52 6.88
C ALA A 461 -10.67 -10.32 8.06
N PRO A 462 -12.00 -10.34 8.28
CA PRO A 462 -12.60 -11.23 9.27
C PRO A 462 -12.51 -12.70 8.85
N VAL A 463 -12.14 -13.57 9.78
CA VAL A 463 -12.15 -15.03 9.61
C VAL A 463 -13.56 -15.55 9.80
N THR A 464 -14.06 -16.35 8.85
CA THR A 464 -15.39 -16.98 8.95
C THR A 464 -15.37 -18.49 9.09
N GLY A 465 -14.19 -19.09 9.03
CA GLY A 465 -14.02 -20.54 9.04
C GLY A 465 -12.56 -20.92 8.85
N PRO A 466 -12.25 -22.23 8.88
CA PRO A 466 -10.88 -22.74 8.96
C PRO A 466 -9.99 -22.40 7.76
N SER A 467 -10.60 -22.01 6.64
CA SER A 467 -9.91 -21.61 5.41
C SER A 467 -10.74 -20.60 4.61
N SER A 468 -11.50 -19.75 5.29
CA SER A 468 -12.40 -18.79 4.63
C SER A 468 -12.33 -17.42 5.30
N LEU A 469 -12.27 -16.38 4.48
CA LEU A 469 -12.24 -14.99 4.88
C LEU A 469 -13.48 -14.26 4.34
N ARG A 470 -13.98 -13.29 5.09
CA ARG A 470 -14.87 -12.25 4.54
C ARG A 470 -14.06 -11.23 3.76
N PRO A 471 -14.72 -10.39 2.93
CA PRO A 471 -14.07 -9.22 2.36
C PRO A 471 -13.40 -8.40 3.46
N GLY A 472 -12.15 -8.05 3.19
CA GLY A 472 -11.29 -7.27 4.05
C GLY A 472 -11.07 -5.86 3.52
N THR A 473 -10.27 -5.10 4.25
CA THR A 473 -9.88 -3.72 3.93
C THR A 473 -8.38 -3.61 3.77
N TRP A 474 -7.96 -2.66 2.93
CA TRP A 474 -6.59 -2.21 2.77
C TRP A 474 -6.44 -0.80 3.36
N ASP A 475 -5.38 -0.60 4.13
CA ASP A 475 -4.76 0.70 4.35
C ASP A 475 -3.50 0.77 3.49
N GLY A 476 -3.39 1.80 2.68
CA GLY A 476 -2.26 1.99 1.79
C GLY A 476 -1.65 3.38 1.88
N THR A 477 -0.40 3.49 1.46
CA THR A 477 0.22 4.79 1.16
C THR A 477 0.88 4.76 -0.19
N LEU A 478 0.82 5.91 -0.85
CA LEU A 478 1.47 6.14 -2.12
C LEU A 478 2.02 7.57 -2.15
N LEU A 479 3.29 7.72 -2.50
CA LEU A 479 3.94 9.04 -2.71
C LEU A 479 3.75 10.02 -1.54
N GLY A 480 3.69 9.51 -0.31
CA GLY A 480 3.49 10.34 0.89
C GLY A 480 2.04 10.80 1.06
N SER A 481 1.06 10.04 0.58
CA SER A 481 -0.35 10.24 0.87
C SER A 481 -1.02 8.89 1.14
N GLY A 482 -2.02 8.88 2.04
CA GLY A 482 -2.74 7.67 2.42
C GLY A 482 -3.90 7.39 1.46
N PHE A 483 -4.23 6.11 1.27
CA PHE A 483 -5.44 5.68 0.57
C PHE A 483 -6.03 4.44 1.23
N SER A 484 -7.32 4.23 1.02
CA SER A 484 -8.05 3.04 1.46
C SER A 484 -8.35 2.09 0.31
N GLY A 485 -8.65 0.84 0.64
CA GLY A 485 -9.13 -0.14 -0.33
C GLY A 485 -9.93 -1.26 0.32
N ASP A 486 -10.50 -2.11 -0.52
CA ASP A 486 -11.18 -3.34 -0.11
C ASP A 486 -10.56 -4.51 -0.83
N TRP A 487 -10.65 -5.70 -0.24
CA TRP A 487 -10.25 -6.93 -0.92
C TRP A 487 -11.13 -8.10 -0.57
N SER A 488 -11.11 -9.09 -1.44
CA SER A 488 -11.70 -10.40 -1.19
C SER A 488 -10.73 -11.47 -1.63
N ALA A 489 -10.76 -12.63 -0.98
CA ALA A 489 -9.89 -13.75 -1.31
C ALA A 489 -10.68 -15.06 -1.29
N MET A 490 -10.36 -15.92 -2.25
CA MET A 490 -10.89 -17.28 -2.37
C MET A 490 -9.73 -18.25 -2.58
N ARG A 491 -9.69 -19.32 -1.78
CA ARG A 491 -8.64 -20.36 -1.81
C ARG A 491 -8.96 -21.42 -2.85
#